data_AF-A0A5C7IBJ3-F1
#
_entry.id   AF-A0A5C7IBJ3-F1
#
_cell.length_a   1.000
_cell.length_b   1.000
_cell.length_c   1.000
_cell.angle_alpha   90.00
_cell.angle_beta   90.00
_cell.angle_gamma   90.00
#
_symmetry.space_group_name_H-M   'P 1'
#
loop_
_entity.id
_entity.type
_entity.pdbx_description
1 polymer ?
#
loop_
_entity_poly.entity_id
_entity_poly.type
_entity_poly.pdbx_seq_one_letter_code
_entity_poly.pdbx_strand_id
1 'polypeptide(L)'
;MSILATGKDLMRVNMGPHHPSMHGVLRLIVTLDGEDVIDCEPILGYLHRGMEKIAENRTIIQYLPYVTRWDYLATMFTEAITVNGPEQLGNIQVPKRASYIRVIMLELSRITIGVLVILWLEREISAGIQQRIGPEYASPFGILQALADGTKLLFKENLLPARGNTRFFSIGPSIAVISILLSYSVIPFSYHLVLADLNIGIFLWIAVSSIAPIGLLMSGYGSNNKYSFLGGLRAAAQSISYEIPLTLCVLSISLRAIR
;
A
#
# COMPACT_ATOMS: atom_id res chain seq x y z
N MET A 1 -73.25 -16.30 12.32
CA MET A 1 -72.78 -15.78 11.02
C MET A 1 -71.28 -15.90 11.01
N SER A 2 -70.80 -16.93 10.32
CA SER A 2 -69.40 -17.32 10.19
C SER A 2 -68.59 -16.26 9.46
N ILE A 3 -67.55 -15.74 10.09
CA ILE A 3 -66.40 -15.20 9.36
C ILE A 3 -65.24 -16.13 9.68
N LEU A 4 -64.80 -16.82 8.64
CA LEU A 4 -63.85 -17.91 8.66
C LEU A 4 -62.51 -17.48 9.28
N ALA A 5 -61.92 -18.39 10.05
CA ALA A 5 -60.49 -18.39 10.30
C ALA A 5 -59.75 -18.54 8.96
N THR A 6 -59.17 -17.46 8.44
CA THR A 6 -58.16 -17.55 7.38
C THR A 6 -56.85 -17.96 8.03
N GLY A 7 -56.41 -19.20 7.76
CA GLY A 7 -55.13 -19.71 8.23
C GLY A 7 -54.00 -18.77 7.81
N LYS A 8 -53.29 -18.21 8.78
CA LYS A 8 -52.03 -17.51 8.55
C LYS A 8 -50.99 -18.56 8.17
N ASP A 9 -50.89 -18.87 6.88
CA ASP A 9 -49.80 -19.70 6.35
C ASP A 9 -48.51 -18.86 6.34
N LEU A 10 -47.91 -18.73 7.53
CA LEU A 10 -46.64 -18.05 7.71
C LEU A 10 -45.55 -18.78 6.92
N MET A 11 -44.93 -18.09 5.98
CA MET A 11 -43.88 -18.65 5.14
C MET A 11 -42.51 -18.33 5.74
N ARG A 12 -41.77 -19.37 6.14
CA ARG A 12 -40.35 -19.22 6.50
C ARG A 12 -39.48 -19.30 5.25
N VAL A 13 -38.85 -18.19 4.90
CA VAL A 13 -37.94 -18.08 3.75
C VAL A 13 -36.52 -17.92 4.25
N ASN A 14 -35.63 -18.80 3.76
CA ASN A 14 -34.20 -18.73 4.05
C ASN A 14 -33.52 -17.85 3.02
N MET A 15 -33.10 -16.64 3.42
CA MET A 15 -32.45 -15.68 2.55
C MET A 15 -30.93 -15.65 2.84
N GLY A 16 -30.16 -16.22 1.91
CA GLY A 16 -28.70 -16.33 2.03
C GLY A 16 -28.24 -17.47 2.96
N PRO A 17 -26.93 -17.78 3.07
CA PRO A 17 -25.79 -16.88 2.87
C PRO A 17 -25.46 -16.60 1.41
N HIS A 18 -25.37 -15.33 1.03
CA HIS A 18 -24.98 -14.91 -0.31
C HIS A 18 -23.47 -15.09 -0.50
N HIS A 19 -23.11 -16.09 -1.31
CA HIS A 19 -21.78 -16.48 -1.78
C HIS A 19 -20.69 -16.67 -0.68
N PRO A 20 -20.07 -17.86 -0.56
CA PRO A 20 -19.07 -18.18 0.47
C PRO A 20 -17.73 -17.41 0.37
N SER A 21 -17.65 -16.39 -0.49
CA SER A 21 -16.47 -15.54 -0.69
C SER A 21 -16.68 -14.08 -0.27
N MET A 22 -17.87 -13.69 0.21
CA MET A 22 -18.06 -12.40 0.85
C MET A 22 -17.84 -12.55 2.36
N HIS A 23 -16.90 -11.80 2.94
CA HIS A 23 -16.67 -11.80 4.38
C HIS A 23 -17.86 -11.12 5.08
N GLY A 24 -18.43 -11.77 6.11
CA GLY A 24 -19.59 -11.25 6.84
C GLY A 24 -20.94 -11.74 6.33
N VAL A 25 -21.04 -12.99 5.85
CA VAL A 25 -22.31 -13.52 5.35
C VAL A 25 -23.36 -13.58 6.45
N LEU A 26 -24.32 -12.67 6.35
CA LEU A 26 -25.55 -12.62 7.11
C LEU A 26 -26.52 -13.62 6.50
N ARG A 27 -26.97 -14.59 7.29
CA ARG A 27 -28.11 -15.44 6.93
C ARG A 27 -29.31 -14.94 7.69
N LEU A 28 -30.37 -14.61 6.97
CA LEU A 28 -31.63 -14.19 7.56
C LEU A 28 -32.65 -15.30 7.36
N ILE A 29 -33.16 -15.84 8.46
CA ILE A 29 -34.36 -16.67 8.43
C ILE A 29 -35.53 -15.72 8.66
N VAL A 30 -36.26 -15.43 7.59
CA VAL A 30 -37.34 -14.45 7.60
C VAL A 30 -38.67 -15.18 7.63
N THR A 31 -39.57 -14.75 8.50
CA THR A 31 -40.96 -15.24 8.55
C THR A 31 -41.88 -14.19 7.93
N LEU A 32 -42.55 -14.56 6.84
CA LEU A 32 -43.41 -13.70 6.04
C LEU A 32 -44.90 -14.05 6.25
N ASP A 33 -45.75 -13.04 6.20
CA ASP A 33 -47.21 -13.16 6.05
C ASP A 33 -47.61 -12.39 4.79
N GLY A 34 -47.65 -13.12 3.66
CA GLY A 34 -47.74 -12.50 2.35
C GLY A 34 -46.47 -11.70 1.99
N GLU A 35 -46.61 -10.39 1.82
CA GLU A 35 -45.53 -9.48 1.45
C GLU A 35 -44.84 -8.84 2.68
N ASP A 36 -45.44 -8.98 3.86
CA ASP A 36 -44.96 -8.36 5.09
C ASP A 36 -44.01 -9.26 5.88
N VAL A 37 -42.89 -8.70 6.32
CA VAL A 37 -41.94 -9.36 7.22
C VAL A 37 -42.41 -9.22 8.66
N ILE A 38 -42.82 -10.32 9.29
CA ILE A 38 -43.27 -10.32 10.70
C ILE A 38 -42.11 -10.56 11.66
N ASP A 39 -41.18 -11.43 11.29
CA ASP A 39 -40.05 -11.81 12.15
C ASP A 39 -38.80 -12.12 11.33
N CYS A 40 -37.64 -11.85 11.91
CA CYS A 40 -36.35 -12.05 11.26
C CYS A 40 -35.32 -12.51 12.29
N GLU A 41 -34.79 -13.71 12.10
CA GLU A 41 -33.70 -14.25 12.91
C GLU A 41 -32.37 -14.05 12.16
N PRO A 42 -31.54 -13.07 12.59
CA PRO A 42 -30.23 -12.86 11.99
C PRO A 42 -29.22 -13.87 12.55
N ILE A 43 -28.77 -14.78 11.69
CA ILE A 43 -27.65 -15.66 11.99
C ILE A 43 -26.38 -14.97 11.49
N LEU A 44 -25.71 -14.29 12.43
CA LEU A 44 -24.42 -13.64 12.23
C LEU A 44 -23.28 -14.64 12.42
N GLY A 45 -22.20 -14.50 11.64
CA GLY A 45 -20.94 -15.17 11.95
C GLY A 45 -20.57 -16.41 11.12
N TYR A 46 -21.04 -16.52 9.87
CA TYR A 46 -20.44 -17.47 8.92
C TYR A 46 -19.04 -16.98 8.49
N LEU A 47 -18.04 -17.06 9.38
CA LEU A 47 -16.61 -16.83 9.07
C LEU A 47 -15.77 -18.11 9.32
N HIS A 48 -14.63 -18.19 8.63
CA HIS A 48 -14.01 -19.43 8.14
C HIS A 48 -13.45 -20.45 9.17
N ARG A 49 -13.60 -21.72 8.78
CA ARG A 49 -12.91 -22.96 9.22
C ARG A 49 -11.57 -22.72 9.94
N GLY A 50 -11.38 -23.44 11.06
CA GLY A 50 -10.14 -23.44 11.86
C GLY A 50 -8.90 -23.65 11.01
N MET A 51 -8.13 -22.57 10.85
CA MET A 51 -7.02 -22.48 9.90
C MET A 51 -5.86 -23.40 10.30
N GLU A 52 -5.63 -23.53 11.60
CA GLU A 52 -4.66 -24.44 12.20
C GLU A 52 -4.92 -25.89 11.74
N LYS A 53 -6.19 -26.32 11.73
CA LYS A 53 -6.57 -27.68 11.32
C LYS A 53 -6.47 -27.90 9.81
N ILE A 54 -6.67 -26.85 9.02
CA ILE A 54 -6.50 -26.89 7.56
C ILE A 54 -5.02 -26.96 7.21
N ALA A 55 -4.16 -26.22 7.91
CA ALA A 55 -2.72 -26.24 7.72
C ALA A 55 -2.11 -27.63 7.92
N GLU A 56 -2.65 -28.42 8.87
CA GLU A 56 -2.21 -29.82 9.09
C GLU A 56 -2.40 -30.72 7.85
N ASN A 57 -3.37 -30.43 6.99
CA ASN A 57 -3.77 -31.31 5.88
C ASN A 57 -3.53 -30.71 4.49
N ARG A 58 -2.77 -29.61 4.40
CA ARG A 58 -2.53 -28.86 3.16
C ARG A 58 -1.05 -28.54 3.01
N THR A 59 -0.59 -28.52 1.77
CA THR A 59 0.77 -28.05 1.48
C THR A 59 0.84 -26.52 1.60
N ILE A 60 2.05 -25.98 1.76
CA ILE A 60 2.27 -24.53 1.93
C ILE A 60 1.59 -23.72 0.81
N ILE A 61 1.65 -24.21 -0.43
CA ILE A 61 1.08 -23.57 -1.62
C ILE A 61 -0.46 -23.61 -1.59
N GLN A 62 -1.05 -24.65 -1.02
CA GLN A 62 -2.50 -24.78 -0.86
C GLN A 62 -3.04 -23.97 0.33
N TYR A 63 -2.18 -23.65 1.30
CA TYR A 63 -2.55 -22.88 2.49
C TYR A 63 -2.37 -21.36 2.30
N LEU A 64 -1.39 -20.93 1.50
CA LEU A 64 -1.11 -19.51 1.20
C LEU A 64 -2.36 -18.68 0.81
N PRO A 65 -3.30 -19.18 -0.02
CA PRO A 65 -4.52 -18.46 -0.38
C PRO A 65 -5.51 -18.22 0.77
N TYR A 66 -5.27 -18.77 1.97
CA TYR A 66 -6.09 -18.53 3.16
C TYR A 66 -5.55 -17.38 4.02
N VAL A 67 -4.23 -17.21 4.08
CA VAL A 67 -3.58 -16.13 4.85
C VAL A 67 -3.79 -14.77 4.18
N THR A 68 -3.70 -14.74 2.85
CA THR A 68 -3.99 -13.55 2.03
C THR A 68 -5.41 -12.99 2.18
N ARG A 69 -6.34 -13.77 2.77
CA ARG A 69 -7.73 -13.34 3.00
C ARG A 69 -7.91 -12.45 4.23
N TRP A 70 -6.91 -12.40 5.12
CA TRP A 70 -6.98 -11.54 6.32
C TRP A 70 -6.85 -10.06 5.96
N ASP A 71 -6.02 -9.77 4.96
CA ASP A 71 -5.83 -8.43 4.44
C ASP A 71 -5.39 -8.50 2.98
N TYR A 72 -6.24 -8.00 2.09
CA TYR A 72 -5.98 -7.93 0.65
C TYR A 72 -5.13 -6.73 0.25
N LEU A 73 -4.97 -5.74 1.13
CA LEU A 73 -4.21 -4.52 0.87
C LEU A 73 -2.75 -4.71 1.30
N ALA A 74 -2.48 -5.11 2.54
CA ALA A 74 -1.13 -5.32 3.08
C ALA A 74 -0.74 -6.80 3.18
N THR A 75 -0.95 -7.54 2.08
CA THR A 75 -0.87 -9.01 2.05
C THR A 75 0.49 -9.56 2.51
N MET A 76 1.59 -8.91 2.18
CA MET A 76 2.93 -9.35 2.60
C MET A 76 3.14 -9.18 4.11
N PHE A 77 2.52 -8.17 4.73
CA PHE A 77 2.61 -7.95 6.18
C PHE A 77 1.84 -9.00 6.97
N THR A 78 0.64 -9.37 6.51
CA THR A 78 -0.16 -10.42 7.15
C THR A 78 0.50 -11.80 7.00
N GLU A 79 1.04 -12.11 5.83
CA GLU A 79 1.84 -13.33 5.63
C GLU A 79 3.06 -13.38 6.55
N ALA A 80 3.79 -12.27 6.68
CA ALA A 80 4.96 -12.21 7.56
C ALA A 80 4.63 -12.54 9.02
N ILE A 81 3.47 -12.11 9.54
CA ILE A 81 3.05 -12.42 10.91
C ILE A 81 2.83 -13.94 11.07
N THR A 82 2.14 -14.57 10.12
CA THR A 82 1.84 -16.01 10.19
C THR A 82 3.07 -16.91 10.09
N VAL A 83 4.18 -16.39 9.55
CA VAL A 83 5.44 -17.12 9.41
C VAL A 83 6.39 -16.80 10.57
N ASN A 84 6.56 -15.52 10.91
CA ASN A 84 7.50 -15.10 11.94
C ASN A 84 7.10 -15.60 13.34
N GLY A 85 5.81 -15.67 13.65
CA GLY A 85 5.32 -16.14 14.95
C GLY A 85 5.71 -17.59 15.25
N PRO A 86 5.33 -18.57 14.39
CA PRO A 86 5.73 -19.96 14.56
C PRO A 86 7.25 -20.18 14.49
N GLU A 87 7.98 -19.43 13.67
CA GLU A 87 9.45 -19.53 13.60
C GLU A 87 10.12 -19.08 14.90
N GLN A 88 9.62 -18.01 15.52
CA GLN A 88 10.09 -17.54 16.82
C GLN A 88 9.76 -18.56 17.93
N LEU A 89 8.53 -19.10 17.94
CA LEU A 89 8.13 -20.12 18.91
C LEU A 89 8.90 -21.43 18.75
N GLY A 90 9.23 -21.80 17.51
CA GLY A 90 9.99 -23.01 17.18
C GLY A 90 11.51 -22.85 17.21
N ASN A 91 12.04 -21.65 17.54
CA ASN A 91 13.47 -21.32 17.45
C ASN A 91 14.12 -21.73 16.11
N ILE A 92 13.39 -21.56 15.01
CA ILE A 92 13.85 -21.97 13.68
C ILE A 92 14.79 -20.89 13.13
N GLN A 93 16.03 -21.26 12.78
CA GLN A 93 16.95 -20.34 12.10
C GLN A 93 16.52 -20.14 10.64
N VAL A 94 16.06 -18.92 10.33
CA VAL A 94 15.67 -18.54 8.98
C VAL A 94 16.92 -18.41 8.09
N PRO A 95 16.96 -19.05 6.91
CA PRO A 95 18.05 -18.86 5.96
C PRO A 95 18.20 -17.40 5.55
N LYS A 96 19.42 -16.89 5.44
CA LYS A 96 19.70 -15.48 5.08
C LYS A 96 18.96 -15.01 3.82
N ARG A 97 18.89 -15.87 2.80
CA ARG A 97 18.17 -15.59 1.54
C ARG A 97 16.68 -15.34 1.76
N ALA A 98 16.03 -16.13 2.63
CA ALA A 98 14.62 -15.99 2.93
C ALA A 98 14.34 -14.69 3.70
N SER A 99 15.22 -14.32 4.64
CA SER A 99 15.15 -13.05 5.35
C SER A 99 15.19 -11.86 4.37
N TYR A 100 16.17 -11.81 3.46
CA TYR A 100 16.25 -10.73 2.48
C TYR A 100 15.01 -10.62 1.56
N ILE A 101 14.50 -11.75 1.07
CA ILE A 101 13.32 -11.73 0.19
C ILE A 101 12.09 -11.20 0.93
N ARG A 102 11.85 -11.67 2.17
CA ARG A 102 10.72 -11.19 2.99
C ARG A 102 10.80 -9.69 3.19
N VAL A 103 11.98 -9.24 3.58
CA VAL A 103 12.26 -7.84 3.86
C VAL A 103 12.01 -6.99 2.61
N ILE A 104 12.54 -7.37 1.43
CA ILE A 104 12.28 -6.66 0.17
C ILE A 104 10.78 -6.61 -0.16
N MET A 105 10.05 -7.73 0.00
CA MET A 105 8.62 -7.79 -0.32
C MET A 105 7.77 -6.93 0.61
N LEU A 106 8.12 -6.88 1.90
CA LEU A 106 7.48 -6.01 2.88
C LEU A 106 7.68 -4.53 2.53
N GLU A 107 8.90 -4.14 2.12
CA GLU A 107 9.20 -2.77 1.69
C GLU A 107 8.40 -2.37 0.46
N LEU A 108 8.39 -3.22 -0.57
CA LEU A 108 7.66 -2.95 -1.80
C LEU A 108 6.17 -2.80 -1.55
N SER A 109 5.59 -3.68 -0.71
CA SER A 109 4.19 -3.59 -0.31
C SER A 109 3.91 -2.28 0.42
N ARG A 110 4.76 -1.89 1.38
CA ARG A 110 4.59 -0.64 2.13
C ARG A 110 4.68 0.59 1.25
N ILE A 111 5.69 0.68 0.39
CA ILE A 111 5.88 1.83 -0.49
C ILE A 111 4.69 1.97 -1.43
N THR A 112 4.21 0.85 -1.99
CA THR A 112 3.06 0.86 -2.90
C THR A 112 1.81 1.39 -2.21
N ILE A 113 1.44 0.82 -1.06
CA ILE A 113 0.23 1.24 -0.32
C ILE A 113 0.38 2.67 0.20
N GLY A 114 1.54 3.00 0.78
CA GLY A 114 1.81 4.32 1.34
C GLY A 114 1.72 5.43 0.29
N VAL A 115 2.29 5.22 -0.91
CA VAL A 115 2.19 6.19 -2.00
C VAL A 115 0.74 6.33 -2.48
N LEU A 116 -0.01 5.25 -2.63
CA LEU A 116 -1.43 5.31 -3.01
C LEU A 116 -2.25 6.13 -2.01
N VAL A 117 -2.04 5.90 -0.71
CA VAL A 117 -2.74 6.63 0.36
C VAL A 117 -2.35 8.10 0.38
N ILE A 118 -1.05 8.43 0.27
CA ILE A 118 -0.57 9.82 0.26
C ILE A 118 -1.13 10.59 -0.94
N LEU A 119 -1.17 9.96 -2.13
CA LEU A 119 -1.73 10.59 -3.34
C LEU A 119 -3.24 10.86 -3.19
N TRP A 120 -3.99 9.94 -2.58
CA TRP A 120 -5.40 10.14 -2.29
C TRP A 120 -5.62 11.24 -1.24
N LEU A 121 -4.89 11.19 -0.12
CA LEU A 121 -4.97 12.17 0.96
C LEU A 121 -4.61 13.59 0.49
N GLU A 122 -3.57 13.75 -0.32
CA GLU A 122 -3.18 15.05 -0.85
C GLU A 122 -4.36 15.72 -1.57
N ARG A 123 -5.09 14.96 -2.38
CA ARG A 123 -6.24 15.48 -3.14
C ARG A 123 -7.43 15.81 -2.26
N GLU A 124 -7.77 14.92 -1.32
CA GLU A 124 -8.86 15.14 -0.37
C GLU A 124 -8.59 16.36 0.53
N ILE A 125 -7.39 16.46 1.09
CA ILE A 125 -7.00 17.58 1.96
C ILE A 125 -6.94 18.88 1.16
N SER A 126 -6.35 18.87 -0.03
CA SER A 126 -6.28 20.04 -0.92
C SER A 126 -7.68 20.51 -1.34
N ALA A 127 -8.58 19.58 -1.65
CA ALA A 127 -9.98 19.87 -1.95
C ALA A 127 -10.71 20.47 -0.73
N GLY A 128 -10.53 19.88 0.46
CA GLY A 128 -11.09 20.37 1.72
C GLY A 128 -10.64 21.80 2.05
N ILE A 129 -9.35 22.11 1.88
CA ILE A 129 -8.81 23.47 2.03
C ILE A 129 -9.47 24.45 1.05
N GLN A 130 -9.73 24.00 -0.18
CA GLN A 130 -10.35 24.80 -1.23
C GLN A 130 -11.88 24.84 -1.16
N GLN A 131 -12.49 24.25 -0.12
CA GLN A 131 -13.94 24.12 0.01
C GLN A 131 -14.61 23.47 -1.21
N ARG A 132 -13.92 22.53 -1.85
CA ARG A 132 -14.48 21.68 -2.90
C ARG A 132 -14.34 20.22 -2.53
N ILE A 133 -15.04 19.38 -3.28
CA ILE A 133 -15.04 17.94 -3.08
C ILE A 133 -13.88 17.33 -3.87
N GLY A 134 -13.21 16.34 -3.28
CA GLY A 134 -12.14 15.57 -3.89
C GLY A 134 -12.66 14.53 -4.91
N PRO A 135 -11.85 13.53 -5.28
CA PRO A 135 -12.29 12.48 -6.20
C PRO A 135 -13.45 11.65 -5.62
N GLU A 136 -14.60 11.58 -6.29
CA GLU A 136 -15.75 10.77 -5.81
C GLU A 136 -16.20 9.68 -6.79
N TYR A 137 -16.00 9.88 -8.09
CA TYR A 137 -16.64 9.03 -9.10
C TYR A 137 -15.87 7.75 -9.45
N ALA A 138 -14.57 7.68 -9.16
CA ALA A 138 -13.75 6.50 -9.47
C ALA A 138 -13.98 5.32 -8.50
N SER A 139 -14.48 5.60 -7.30
CA SER A 139 -14.72 4.66 -6.19
C SER A 139 -15.43 5.42 -5.07
N PRO A 140 -16.17 4.76 -4.15
CA PRO A 140 -16.58 5.40 -2.91
C PRO A 140 -15.42 6.17 -2.26
N PHE A 141 -15.62 7.46 -2.00
CA PHE A 141 -14.62 8.42 -1.48
C PHE A 141 -13.32 8.54 -2.30
N GLY A 142 -13.30 8.10 -3.56
CA GLY A 142 -12.13 8.25 -4.44
C GLY A 142 -10.93 7.37 -4.13
N ILE A 143 -11.07 6.36 -3.26
CA ILE A 143 -9.95 5.54 -2.77
C ILE A 143 -9.15 4.89 -3.93
N LEU A 144 -9.83 4.45 -4.99
CA LEU A 144 -9.18 3.84 -6.16
C LEU A 144 -8.64 4.84 -7.18
N GLN A 145 -8.79 6.15 -6.97
CA GLN A 145 -8.35 7.15 -7.94
C GLN A 145 -6.85 7.11 -8.19
N ALA A 146 -6.03 6.97 -7.14
CA ALA A 146 -4.57 6.90 -7.28
C ALA A 146 -4.14 5.68 -8.10
N LEU A 147 -4.83 4.55 -7.95
CA LEU A 147 -4.61 3.34 -8.75
C LEU A 147 -5.05 3.55 -10.21
N ALA A 148 -6.19 4.20 -10.44
CA ALA A 148 -6.68 4.52 -11.79
C ALA A 148 -5.71 5.44 -12.54
N ASP A 149 -5.10 6.41 -11.86
CA ASP A 149 -4.10 7.29 -12.48
C ASP A 149 -2.80 6.56 -12.81
N GLY A 150 -2.32 5.71 -11.89
CA GLY A 150 -1.13 4.88 -12.13
C GLY A 150 -1.32 3.95 -13.32
N THR A 151 -2.43 3.21 -13.36
CA THR A 151 -2.77 2.33 -14.49
C THR A 151 -2.89 3.10 -15.80
N LYS A 152 -3.59 4.24 -15.82
CA LYS A 152 -3.67 5.12 -17.00
C LYS A 152 -2.29 5.54 -17.51
N LEU A 153 -1.37 5.91 -16.62
CA LEU A 153 -0.01 6.32 -17.02
C LEU A 153 0.79 5.17 -17.63
N LEU A 154 0.60 3.92 -17.17
CA LEU A 154 1.25 2.74 -17.74
C LEU A 154 0.79 2.43 -19.17
N PHE A 155 -0.48 2.66 -19.47
CA PHE A 155 -1.04 2.44 -20.81
C PHE A 155 -0.81 3.62 -21.75
N LYS A 156 -0.32 4.75 -21.25
CA LYS A 156 -0.10 5.94 -22.06
C LYS A 156 1.15 5.78 -22.93
N GLU A 157 1.06 6.24 -24.17
CA GLU A 157 2.19 6.24 -25.09
C GLU A 157 3.34 7.11 -24.56
N ASN A 158 4.56 6.57 -24.62
CA ASN A 158 5.77 7.27 -24.22
C ASN A 158 6.28 8.15 -25.37
N LEU A 159 5.89 9.42 -25.38
CA LEU A 159 6.38 10.41 -26.34
C LEU A 159 7.79 10.89 -25.95
N LEU A 160 8.78 10.55 -26.77
CA LEU A 160 10.17 10.98 -26.58
C LEU A 160 10.50 12.24 -27.38
N PRO A 161 11.35 13.15 -26.87
CA PRO A 161 11.70 14.38 -27.58
C PRO A 161 12.51 14.09 -28.84
N ALA A 162 12.03 14.55 -30.00
CA ALA A 162 12.65 14.27 -31.31
C ALA A 162 14.08 14.82 -31.46
N ARG A 163 14.42 15.91 -30.76
CA ARG A 163 15.75 16.53 -30.79
C ARG A 163 16.56 16.27 -29.50
N GLY A 164 16.01 15.50 -28.55
CA GLY A 164 16.60 15.28 -27.23
C GLY A 164 17.47 14.04 -27.14
N ASN A 165 18.32 13.96 -26.11
CA ASN A 165 19.04 12.73 -25.78
C ASN A 165 18.10 11.81 -24.99
N THR A 166 17.53 10.82 -25.68
CA THR A 166 16.55 9.88 -25.12
C THR A 166 17.09 9.05 -23.95
N ARG A 167 18.40 8.75 -23.93
CA ARG A 167 19.03 8.03 -22.82
C ARG A 167 19.02 8.86 -21.56
N PHE A 168 19.49 10.11 -21.62
CA PHE A 168 19.49 11.00 -20.45
C PHE A 168 18.08 11.38 -20.00
N PHE A 169 17.17 11.59 -20.96
CA PHE A 169 15.76 11.87 -20.67
C PHE A 169 15.07 10.73 -19.91
N SER A 170 15.38 9.47 -20.25
CA SER A 170 14.77 8.29 -19.62
C SER A 170 15.47 7.90 -18.31
N ILE A 171 16.80 7.96 -18.26
CA ILE A 171 17.60 7.56 -17.09
C ILE A 171 17.48 8.59 -15.95
N GLY A 172 17.32 9.88 -16.27
CA GLY A 172 17.25 10.94 -15.26
C GLY A 172 16.20 10.70 -14.18
N PRO A 173 14.91 10.50 -14.54
CA PRO A 173 13.86 10.16 -13.58
C PRO A 173 14.14 8.86 -12.81
N SER A 174 14.70 7.85 -13.47
CA SER A 174 15.03 6.57 -12.82
C SER A 174 16.08 6.74 -11.71
N ILE A 175 17.12 7.55 -11.93
CA ILE A 175 18.15 7.81 -10.91
C ILE A 175 17.53 8.46 -9.67
N ALA A 176 16.66 9.45 -9.85
CA ALA A 176 15.99 10.12 -8.74
C ALA A 176 15.12 9.15 -7.93
N VAL A 177 14.33 8.30 -8.60
CA VAL A 177 13.48 7.30 -7.94
C VAL A 177 14.32 6.24 -7.22
N ILE A 178 15.36 5.69 -7.87
CA ILE A 178 16.21 4.65 -7.29
C ILE A 178 16.93 5.17 -6.04
N SER A 179 17.43 6.40 -6.06
CA SER A 179 18.04 7.05 -4.89
C SER A 179 17.06 7.07 -3.69
N ILE A 180 15.82 7.49 -3.91
CA ILE A 180 14.81 7.54 -2.84
C ILE A 180 14.46 6.12 -2.34
N LEU A 181 14.29 5.15 -3.24
CA LEU A 181 14.01 3.77 -2.84
C LEU A 181 15.16 3.17 -2.02
N LEU A 182 16.41 3.45 -2.38
CA LEU A 182 17.59 3.00 -1.63
C LEU A 182 17.64 3.63 -0.23
N SER A 183 17.26 4.90 -0.12
CA SER A 183 17.17 5.62 1.14
C SER A 183 16.21 4.96 2.16
N TYR A 184 15.17 4.25 1.71
CA TYR A 184 14.27 3.51 2.61
C TYR A 184 14.94 2.32 3.31
N SER A 185 16.06 1.81 2.80
CA SER A 185 16.76 0.67 3.39
C SER A 185 17.32 0.94 4.79
N VAL A 186 17.50 2.21 5.17
CA VAL A 186 18.07 2.61 6.45
C VAL A 186 17.00 2.93 7.48
N ILE A 187 15.78 3.23 7.04
CA ILE A 187 14.72 3.73 7.91
C ILE A 187 14.25 2.59 8.82
N PRO A 188 14.31 2.74 10.15
CA PRO A 188 13.84 1.71 11.07
C PRO A 188 12.31 1.72 11.16
N PHE A 189 11.68 0.54 11.07
CA PHE A 189 10.22 0.40 11.16
C PHE A 189 9.74 0.02 12.56
N SER A 190 10.58 -0.70 13.30
CA SER A 190 10.35 -1.10 14.68
C SER A 190 11.70 -1.38 15.34
N TYR A 191 11.73 -1.51 16.67
CA TYR A 191 12.94 -1.77 17.47
C TYR A 191 13.76 -2.98 16.98
N HIS A 192 13.13 -3.94 16.32
CA HIS A 192 13.77 -5.14 15.77
C HIS A 192 13.69 -5.27 14.25
N LEU A 193 13.09 -4.30 13.55
CA LEU A 193 12.81 -4.39 12.12
C LEU A 193 13.42 -3.20 11.38
N VAL A 194 14.67 -3.40 10.96
CA VAL A 194 15.46 -2.49 10.13
C VAL A 194 16.04 -3.31 8.97
N LEU A 195 15.94 -2.79 7.73
CA LEU A 195 16.44 -3.48 6.53
C LEU A 195 17.96 -3.69 6.58
N ALA A 196 18.66 -2.60 6.85
CA ALA A 196 20.10 -2.52 6.97
C ALA A 196 20.41 -1.72 8.23
N ASP A 197 20.65 -2.44 9.33
CA ASP A 197 21.13 -1.84 10.56
C ASP A 197 22.61 -1.47 10.39
N LEU A 198 22.84 -0.22 9.99
CA LEU A 198 24.16 0.34 9.72
C LEU A 198 24.48 1.40 10.78
N ASN A 199 25.65 1.29 11.40
CA ASN A 199 26.17 2.30 12.33
C ASN A 199 26.23 3.71 11.71
N ILE A 200 26.34 3.78 10.38
CA ILE A 200 26.39 5.03 9.59
C ILE A 200 25.09 5.30 8.83
N GLY A 201 23.95 4.74 9.27
CA GLY A 201 22.68 4.81 8.57
C GLY A 201 22.27 6.25 8.20
N ILE A 202 22.23 7.15 9.18
CA ILE A 202 21.86 8.56 8.97
C ILE A 202 22.76 9.25 7.93
N PHE A 203 24.07 8.94 7.94
CA PHE A 203 25.01 9.48 6.95
C PHE A 203 24.75 8.91 5.56
N LEU A 204 24.49 7.60 5.44
CA LEU A 204 24.11 6.95 4.20
C LEU A 204 22.82 7.55 3.62
N TRP A 205 21.84 7.83 4.47
CA TRP A 205 20.58 8.46 4.08
C TRP A 205 20.79 9.82 3.41
N ILE A 206 21.60 10.69 4.03
CA ILE A 206 21.97 11.99 3.45
C ILE A 206 22.71 11.79 2.12
N ALA A 207 23.76 10.97 2.11
CA ALA A 207 24.60 10.75 0.94
C ALA A 207 23.81 10.21 -0.28
N VAL A 208 22.87 9.30 -0.04
CA VAL A 208 22.01 8.74 -1.09
C VAL A 208 21.01 9.79 -1.59
N SER A 209 20.45 10.61 -0.69
CA SER A 209 19.51 11.68 -1.07
C SER A 209 20.15 12.73 -2.00
N SER A 210 21.45 13.02 -1.81
CA SER A 210 22.23 13.95 -2.65
C SER A 210 22.45 13.49 -4.10
N ILE A 211 22.03 12.28 -4.45
CA ILE A 211 22.10 11.76 -5.83
C ILE A 211 20.89 12.24 -6.66
N ALA A 212 19.74 12.49 -6.03
CA ALA A 212 18.51 12.86 -6.74
C ALA A 212 18.61 14.12 -7.63
N PRO A 213 19.33 15.20 -7.23
CA PRO A 213 19.54 16.38 -8.09
C PRO A 213 20.21 16.08 -9.43
N ILE A 214 21.07 15.05 -9.49
CA ILE A 214 21.73 14.62 -10.73
C ILE A 214 20.68 14.12 -11.73
N GLY A 215 19.71 13.33 -11.26
CA GLY A 215 18.60 12.85 -12.08
C GLY A 215 17.75 13.99 -12.67
N LEU A 216 17.50 15.04 -11.88
CA LEU A 216 16.78 16.25 -12.32
C LEU A 216 17.55 17.00 -13.43
N LEU A 217 18.86 17.17 -13.26
CA LEU A 217 19.72 17.81 -14.28
C LEU A 217 19.80 17.00 -15.57
N MET A 218 19.96 15.68 -15.46
CA MET A 218 19.99 14.78 -16.62
C MET A 218 18.69 14.80 -17.41
N SER A 219 17.54 14.81 -16.72
CA SER A 219 16.23 14.93 -17.35
C SER A 219 16.07 16.29 -18.07
N GLY A 220 16.46 17.38 -17.40
CA GLY A 220 16.42 18.72 -17.99
C GLY A 220 17.31 18.88 -19.22
N TYR A 221 18.52 18.34 -19.17
CA TYR A 221 19.47 18.33 -20.29
C TYR A 221 19.00 17.42 -21.44
N GLY A 222 18.52 16.22 -21.13
CA GLY A 222 18.03 15.24 -22.10
C GLY A 222 16.82 15.71 -22.91
N SER A 223 16.02 16.61 -22.36
CA SER A 223 14.87 17.23 -23.03
C SER A 223 15.26 18.12 -24.23
N ASN A 224 16.50 18.61 -24.30
CA ASN A 224 16.99 19.55 -25.33
C ASN A 224 16.04 20.75 -25.56
N ASN A 225 15.57 21.34 -24.46
CA ASN A 225 14.72 22.53 -24.46
C ASN A 225 15.29 23.55 -23.47
N LYS A 226 15.46 24.81 -23.91
CA LYS A 226 16.01 25.90 -23.09
C LYS A 226 15.25 26.08 -21.77
N TYR A 227 13.92 26.01 -21.79
CA TYR A 227 13.09 26.20 -20.61
C TYR A 227 13.16 24.99 -19.67
N SER A 228 13.10 23.77 -20.20
CA SER A 228 13.23 22.56 -19.39
C SER A 228 14.62 22.47 -18.74
N PHE A 229 15.67 22.87 -19.46
CA PHE A 229 17.03 22.89 -18.91
C PHE A 229 17.18 23.91 -17.79
N LEU A 230 16.71 25.15 -17.98
CA LEU A 230 16.69 26.16 -16.92
C LEU A 230 15.83 25.74 -15.72
N GLY A 231 14.71 25.07 -15.96
CA GLY A 231 13.87 24.48 -14.91
C GLY A 231 14.61 23.40 -14.10
N GLY A 232 15.31 22.50 -14.79
CA GLY A 232 16.16 21.47 -14.16
C GLY A 232 17.29 22.08 -13.32
N LEU A 233 17.97 23.12 -13.83
CA LEU A 233 19.01 23.84 -13.08
C LEU A 233 18.45 24.49 -11.80
N ARG A 234 17.28 25.11 -11.88
CA ARG A 234 16.62 25.73 -10.71
C ARG A 234 16.23 24.68 -9.67
N ALA A 235 15.63 23.57 -10.10
CA ALA A 235 15.24 22.49 -9.19
C ALA A 235 16.45 21.84 -8.50
N ALA A 236 17.53 21.61 -9.25
CA ALA A 236 18.77 21.08 -8.68
C ALA A 236 19.42 22.06 -7.69
N ALA A 237 19.52 23.35 -8.06
CA ALA A 237 20.04 24.38 -7.18
C ALA A 237 19.21 24.50 -5.89
N GLN A 238 17.88 24.42 -6.00
CA GLN A 238 16.98 24.40 -4.84
C GLN A 238 17.27 23.20 -3.94
N SER A 239 17.30 21.98 -4.50
CA SER A 239 17.53 20.76 -3.72
C SER A 239 18.87 20.80 -2.98
N ILE A 240 19.95 21.16 -3.68
CA ILE A 240 21.30 21.27 -3.09
C ILE A 240 21.35 22.33 -2.00
N SER A 241 20.64 23.45 -2.18
CA SER A 241 20.60 24.54 -1.19
C SER A 241 19.95 24.10 0.13
N TYR A 242 18.96 23.19 0.08
CA TYR A 242 18.29 22.68 1.28
C TYR A 242 19.00 21.48 1.93
N GLU A 243 19.97 20.85 1.27
CA GLU A 243 20.76 19.75 1.85
C GLU A 243 21.68 20.21 2.98
N ILE A 244 22.30 21.40 2.85
CA ILE A 244 23.22 21.91 3.88
C ILE A 244 22.46 22.16 5.20
N PRO A 245 21.34 22.92 5.23
CA PRO A 245 20.54 23.08 6.45
C PRO A 245 20.06 21.75 7.03
N LEU A 246 19.56 20.83 6.18
CA LEU A 246 19.12 19.50 6.62
C LEU A 246 20.25 18.73 7.31
N THR A 247 21.44 18.72 6.72
CA THR A 247 22.62 18.05 7.27
C THR A 247 23.02 18.65 8.61
N LEU A 248 22.96 19.98 8.77
CA LEU A 248 23.24 20.65 10.03
C LEU A 248 22.20 20.29 11.12
N CYS A 249 20.90 20.23 10.77
CA CYS A 249 19.86 19.78 11.68
C CYS A 249 20.12 18.33 12.16
N VAL A 250 20.43 17.43 11.23
CA VAL A 250 20.73 16.03 11.53
C VAL A 250 21.98 15.89 12.40
N LEU A 251 23.03 16.67 12.11
CA LEU A 251 24.25 16.72 12.92
C LEU A 251 23.95 17.15 14.36
N SER A 252 23.11 18.17 14.55
CA SER A 252 22.74 18.65 15.89
C SER A 252 22.06 17.57 16.74
N ILE A 253 21.20 16.75 16.14
CA ILE A 253 20.54 15.62 16.80
C ILE A 253 21.56 14.52 17.11
N SER A 254 22.45 14.23 16.16
CA SER A 254 23.47 13.19 16.30
C SER A 254 24.45 13.50 17.44
N LEU A 255 24.86 14.77 17.60
CA LEU A 255 25.71 15.21 18.71
C LEU A 255 25.05 14.99 20.09
N ARG A 256 23.72 15.09 20.17
CA ARG A 256 22.98 14.81 21.41
C ARG A 256 22.92 13.30 21.71
N ALA A 257 22.86 12.46 20.69
CA ALA A 257 22.77 11.00 20.82
C ALA A 257 24.11 10.33 21.19
N ILE A 258 25.25 11.01 20.98
CA ILE A 258 26.61 10.50 21.28
C ILE A 258 27.02 10.75 22.75
N ARG A 259 26.12 11.31 23.58
CA ARG A 259 26.34 11.44 25.04
C ARG A 259 25.91 10.17 25.77
#